data_AF-A0A2E0ZRY0-F1
#
_entry.id   AF-A0A2E0ZRY0-F1
#
_cell.length_a   1.000
_cell.length_b   1.000
_cell.length_c   1.000
_cell.angle_alpha   90.00
_cell.angle_beta   90.00
_cell.angle_gamma   90.00
#
_symmetry.space_group_name_H-M   'P 1'
#
loop_
_entity.id
_entity.type
_entity.pdbx_description
1 polymer ?
#
loop_
_entity_poly.entity_id
_entity_poly.type
_entity_poly.pdbx_seq_one_letter_code
_entity_poly.pdbx_strand_id
1 'polypeptide(L)'
;MGGLVCWLLTLYFWILLLRVVSSWFPISPQGTAASIVGFLLLVTDPVLVPLRRILPPVRLGSVGLDLSPLVAFFGLMFLRGIICN
;
A
#
# COMPACT_ATOMS: atom_id res chain seq x y z
N MET A 1 20.32 -16.83 0.01
CA MET A 1 19.83 -17.36 -1.29
C MET A 1 18.30 -17.41 -1.29
N GLY A 2 17.65 -16.23 -1.27
CA GLY A 2 16.19 -16.07 -1.36
C GLY A 2 15.81 -15.08 -2.46
N GLY A 3 16.54 -15.10 -3.59
CA GLY A 3 16.51 -14.03 -4.60
C GLY A 3 15.10 -13.73 -5.12
N LEU A 4 14.29 -14.76 -5.39
CA LEU A 4 12.89 -14.60 -5.84
C LEU A 4 12.00 -13.93 -4.79
N VAL A 5 12.10 -14.33 -3.52
CA VAL A 5 11.29 -13.75 -2.43
C VAL A 5 11.66 -12.29 -2.22
N CYS A 6 12.95 -11.97 -2.24
CA CYS A 6 13.43 -10.60 -2.14
C CYS A 6 13.00 -9.72 -3.31
N TRP A 7 12.94 -10.30 -4.51
CA TRP A 7 12.45 -9.60 -5.70
C TRP A 7 10.95 -9.32 -5.60
N LEU A 8 10.15 -10.31 -5.18
CA LEU A 8 8.71 -10.15 -4.93
C LEU A 8 8.40 -9.12 -3.85
N LEU A 9 9.12 -9.14 -2.73
CA LEU A 9 9.01 -8.14 -1.68
C LEU A 9 9.33 -6.73 -2.20
N THR A 10 10.36 -6.62 -3.06
CA THR A 10 10.72 -5.34 -3.69
C THR A 10 9.65 -4.84 -4.66
N LEU A 11 9.03 -5.73 -5.45
CA LEU A 11 7.89 -5.35 -6.27
C LEU A 11 6.71 -4.86 -5.43
N TYR A 12 6.36 -5.61 -4.38
CA TYR A 12 5.23 -5.26 -3.53
C TYR A 12 5.49 -3.95 -2.77
N PHE A 13 6.74 -3.67 -2.40
CA PHE A 13 7.16 -2.35 -1.88
C PHE A 13 6.76 -1.21 -2.83
N TRP A 14 7.07 -1.34 -4.12
CA TRP A 14 6.72 -0.31 -5.12
C TRP A 14 5.20 -0.16 -5.29
N ILE A 15 4.46 -1.28 -5.25
CA ILE A 15 2.98 -1.28 -5.29
C ILE A 15 2.41 -0.53 -4.09
N LEU A 16 2.90 -0.81 -2.87
CA LEU A 16 2.46 -0.09 -1.67
C LEU A 16 2.82 1.39 -1.73
N LEU A 17 4.00 1.73 -2.24
CA LEU A 17 4.43 3.12 -2.40
C LEU A 17 3.50 3.87 -3.36
N LEU A 18 3.16 3.28 -4.50
CA LEU A 18 2.15 3.83 -5.41
C LEU A 18 0.79 3.98 -4.73
N ARG A 19 0.39 3.03 -3.89
CA ARG A 19 -0.86 3.11 -3.12
C ARG A 19 -0.85 4.28 -2.14
N VAL A 20 0.24 4.49 -1.41
CA VAL A 20 0.42 5.64 -0.50
C VAL A 20 0.32 6.94 -1.27
N VAL A 21 1.07 7.08 -2.38
CA VAL A 21 1.05 8.28 -3.22
C VAL A 21 -0.38 8.52 -3.77
N SER A 22 -1.03 7.49 -4.30
CA SER A 22 -2.40 7.59 -4.82
C SER A 22 -3.44 7.99 -3.77
N SER A 23 -3.15 7.79 -2.48
CA SER A 23 -4.05 8.18 -1.38
C SER A 23 -4.00 9.67 -1.06
N TRP A 24 -2.89 10.34 -1.40
CA TRP A 24 -2.71 11.78 -1.15
C TRP A 24 -3.18 12.63 -2.32
N PHE A 25 -3.18 12.08 -3.53
CA PHE A 25 -3.66 12.77 -4.72
C PHE A 25 -5.13 12.41 -4.98
N PRO A 26 -6.03 13.41 -5.11
CA PRO A 26 -7.40 13.15 -5.52
C PRO A 26 -7.38 12.70 -6.99
N ILE A 27 -7.75 11.44 -7.24
CA ILE A 27 -7.76 10.87 -8.59
C ILE A 27 -9.16 10.96 -9.16
N SER A 28 -9.28 11.51 -10.38
CA SER A 28 -10.55 11.59 -11.08
C SER A 28 -11.08 10.19 -11.36
N PRO A 29 -12.40 9.95 -11.23
CA PRO A 29 -13.00 8.64 -11.49
C PRO A 29 -12.96 8.21 -12.96
N GLN A 30 -12.45 9.06 -13.86
CA GLN A 30 -12.28 8.77 -15.28
C GLN A 30 -10.80 8.78 -15.67
N GLY A 31 -10.43 7.93 -16.62
CA GLY A 31 -9.10 7.90 -17.25
C GLY A 31 -8.22 6.73 -16.79
N THR A 32 -6.98 6.71 -17.32
CA THR A 32 -6.00 5.66 -17.07
C THR A 32 -5.56 5.57 -15.60
N ALA A 33 -5.52 6.71 -14.91
CA ALA A 33 -5.18 6.77 -13.48
C ALA A 33 -6.21 6.00 -12.61
N ALA A 34 -7.50 6.08 -12.93
CA ALA A 34 -8.54 5.35 -12.20
C ALA A 34 -8.35 3.83 -12.32
N SER A 35 -7.99 3.34 -13.52
CA SER A 35 -7.69 1.91 -13.73
C SER A 35 -6.47 1.45 -12.95
N ILE A 36 -5.41 2.26 -12.89
CA ILE A 36 -4.19 1.94 -12.12
C ILE A 36 -4.52 1.85 -10.63
N VAL A 37 -5.27 2.83 -10.10
CA VAL A 37 -5.69 2.82 -8.68
C VAL A 37 -6.60 1.64 -8.39
N GLY A 38 -7.53 1.31 -9.29
CA GLY A 38 -8.39 0.13 -9.18
C GLY A 38 -7.58 -1.17 -9.09
N PHE A 39 -6.51 -1.29 -9.88
CA PHE A 39 -5.60 -2.42 -9.79
C PHE A 39 -4.81 -2.42 -8.47
N LEU A 40 -4.29 -1.27 -8.04
CA LEU A 40 -3.62 -1.14 -6.74
C LEU A 40 -4.54 -1.53 -5.59
N LEU A 41 -5.81 -1.08 -5.62
CA LEU A 41 -6.87 -1.48 -4.69
C LEU A 41 -7.01 -3.00 -4.66
N LEU A 42 -7.20 -3.63 -5.80
CA LEU A 42 -7.36 -5.07 -5.91
C LEU A 42 -6.19 -5.86 -5.27
N VAL A 43 -4.96 -5.41 -5.48
CA VAL A 43 -3.76 -6.11 -4.99
C VAL A 43 -3.46 -5.80 -3.51
N THR A 44 -3.76 -4.58 -3.05
CA THR A 44 -3.38 -4.13 -1.71
C THR A 44 -4.51 -4.29 -0.68
N ASP A 45 -5.78 -4.22 -1.08
CA ASP A 45 -6.93 -4.37 -0.20
C ASP A 45 -6.98 -5.69 0.59
N PRO A 46 -6.62 -6.89 0.07
CA PRO A 46 -6.60 -8.10 0.91
C PRO A 46 -5.66 -7.97 2.13
N VAL A 47 -4.62 -7.14 2.05
CA VAL A 47 -3.70 -6.85 3.16
C VAL A 47 -4.16 -5.61 3.96
N LEU A 48 -4.67 -4.58 3.29
CA LEU A 48 -5.03 -3.31 3.91
C LEU A 48 -6.38 -3.35 4.62
N VAL A 49 -7.37 -4.08 4.12
CA VAL A 49 -8.71 -4.22 4.73
C VAL A 49 -8.63 -4.78 6.15
N PRO A 50 -7.95 -5.91 6.42
CA PRO A 50 -7.81 -6.39 7.79
C PRO A 50 -7.01 -5.39 8.64
N LEU A 51 -6.00 -4.73 8.06
CA LEU A 51 -5.23 -3.72 8.77
C LEU A 51 -6.06 -2.48 9.15
N ARG A 52 -7.00 -2.06 8.29
CA ARG A 52 -7.97 -0.98 8.57
C ARG A 52 -8.93 -1.31 9.72
N ARG A 53 -9.16 -2.60 10.00
CA ARG A 53 -9.98 -3.01 11.16
C ARG A 53 -9.25 -2.80 12.48
N ILE A 54 -7.92 -2.92 12.47
CA ILE A 54 -7.06 -2.73 13.65
C ILE A 54 -6.69 -1.26 13.80
N LEU A 55 -6.34 -0.62 12.68
CA LEU A 55 -5.91 0.77 12.58
C LEU A 55 -6.88 1.52 11.66
N PRO A 56 -8.01 1.99 12.20
CA PRO A 56 -8.99 2.72 11.43
C PRO A 56 -8.37 3.99 10.81
N PRO A 57 -8.85 4.39 9.62
CA PRO A 57 -8.31 5.55 8.94
C PRO A 57 -8.51 6.82 9.77
N VAL A 58 -7.47 7.64 9.82
CA VAL A 58 -7.48 8.86 10.63
C VAL A 58 -8.12 9.96 9.80
N ARG A 59 -9.26 10.47 10.26
CA ARG A 59 -9.90 11.64 9.66
C ARG A 59 -9.33 12.91 10.30
N LEU A 60 -8.63 13.70 9.50
CA LEU A 60 -8.14 15.03 9.88
C LEU A 60 -9.02 16.06 9.16
N GLY A 61 -10.07 16.54 9.86
CA GLY A 61 -11.05 17.45 9.29
C GLY A 61 -11.89 16.79 8.18
N SER A 62 -11.91 17.39 6.99
CA SER A 62 -12.60 16.85 5.81
C SER A 62 -11.79 15.82 5.02
N VAL A 63 -10.52 15.61 5.35
CA VAL A 63 -9.62 14.70 4.65
C VAL A 63 -9.47 13.40 5.45
N GLY A 64 -9.85 12.28 4.84
CA GLY A 64 -9.56 10.95 5.37
C GLY A 64 -8.16 10.52 4.96
N LEU A 65 -7.24 10.39 5.92
CA LEU A 65 -5.91 9.84 5.67
C LEU A 65 -5.91 8.35 6.02
N ASP A 66 -5.77 7.49 5.00
CA ASP A 66 -5.57 6.07 5.19
C ASP A 66 -4.10 5.84 5.62
N LEU A 67 -3.87 5.59 6.92
CA LEU A 67 -2.53 5.23 7.43
C LEU A 67 -2.17 3.76 7.20
N SER A 68 -3.14 2.92 6.83
CA SER A 68 -2.92 1.48 6.65
C SER A 68 -1.84 1.16 5.61
N PRO A 69 -1.75 1.82 4.43
CA PRO A 69 -0.67 1.63 3.47
C PRO A 69 0.71 1.95 4.07
N LEU A 70 0.80 2.97 4.93
CA LEU A 70 2.04 3.35 5.59
C LEU A 70 2.49 2.27 6.60
N VAL A 71 1.56 1.73 7.37
CA VAL A 71 1.85 0.65 8.33
C VAL A 71 2.27 -0.64 7.60
N ALA A 72 1.57 -0.99 6.52
CA ALA A 72 1.96 -2.11 5.67
C ALA A 72 3.36 -1.92 5.07
N PHE A 73 3.70 -0.69 4.68
CA PHE A 73 5.02 -0.34 4.16
C PHE A 73 6.13 -0.56 5.19
N PHE A 74 5.95 -0.10 6.43
CA PHE A 74 6.91 -0.36 7.51
C PHE A 74 7.03 -1.85 7.85
N GLY A 75 5.91 -2.57 7.92
CA GLY A 75 5.93 -4.02 8.14
C GLY A 75 6.69 -4.77 7.04
N LEU A 76 6.52 -4.35 5.79
CA LEU A 76 7.22 -4.95 4.66
C LEU A 76 8.72 -4.62 4.65
N MET A 77 9.09 -3.39 5.02
CA MET A 77 10.50 -2.99 5.15
C MET A 77 11.20 -3.86 6.22
N PHE A 78 10.54 -4.11 7.34
CA PHE A 78 11.04 -4.98 8.40
C PHE A 78 11.17 -6.43 7.94
N LEU A 79 10.14 -6.99 7.30
CA LEU A 79 10.17 -8.35 6.74
C LEU A 79 11.28 -8.53 5.71
N ARG A 80 11.44 -7.56 4.79
CA ARG A 80 12.52 -7.58 3.81
C ARG A 80 13.89 -7.50 4.47
N GLY A 81 14.06 -6.66 5.50
CA GLY A 81 15.31 -6.55 6.25
C GLY A 81 15.69 -7.83 6.98
N ILE A 82 14.73 -8.67 7.37
CA ILE A 82 15.01 -9.95 8.02
C ILE A 82 15.28 -11.06 6.99
N ILE A 83 14.52 -11.08 5.88
CA ILE A 83 14.55 -12.18 4.90
C ILE A 83 15.67 -12.00 3.86
N CYS A 84 16.01 -10.74 3.53
CA CYS A 84 16.91 -10.39 2.43
C CYS A 84 18.27 -9.85 2.88
N ASN A 85 18.49 -9.78 4.19
CA ASN A 85 19.80 -9.52 4.79
C ASN A 85 20.54 -10.84 5.00
#